data_AF-A0AAW0WEP5-F1
#
_entry.id   AF-A0AAW0WEP5-F1
#
_cell.length_a   1.000
_cell.length_b   1.000
_cell.length_c   1.000
_cell.angle_alpha   90.00
_cell.angle_beta   90.00
_cell.angle_gamma   90.00
#
_symmetry.space_group_name_H-M   'P 1'
#
loop_
_entity.id
_entity.type
_entity.pdbx_description
1 polymer ?
#
loop_
_entity_poly.entity_id
_entity_poly.type
_entity_poly.pdbx_seq_one_letter_code
_entity_poly.pdbx_strand_id
1 'polypeptide(L)'
;MGIARCLGCLALHHNSAIGPHGHMAVSAMGHHANIIQQFRLGIGRRWLSSISWIPPEGHDTGVTLYNSAIKSKVPLKTIHPGLLTWYSCGPTVYDSAHIGHALSYVKFDIIRRILSRIFGLNVVMVVGITDIDDKIIKRAKELNVNFKEITELHEQEFFADMDRLRVLRPSLAPRVTEYVPHIISFVQGIIDRKLAYAVNDGSVYFDTKAYGRYGKMSPLDESLDMRGAGIKKSARDFALWKGAKGGEPSWDSPWGRGRPGWHIECSAMASHILGTQLDLHSGGIDLLFPHHENEEAQCCGYHGCHQWCNYWIHTGHLHTKGTEKMSKSLSNTIGIQALLEQHSVNTFRLFCLLSHYRNNVHGSSKGAPEADTLLSS
;
A
#
# COMPACT_ATOMS: atom_id res chain seq x y z
N MET A 1 -35.43 39.02 -19.24
CA MET A 1 -35.18 39.52 -20.60
C MET A 1 -33.69 39.75 -20.75
N GLY A 2 -33.04 38.97 -21.61
CA GLY A 2 -31.58 38.99 -21.79
C GLY A 2 -31.21 38.01 -22.90
N ILE A 3 -30.93 38.55 -24.07
CA ILE A 3 -30.74 37.92 -25.37
C ILE A 3 -29.34 37.31 -25.47
N ALA A 4 -29.21 36.09 -26.02
CA ALA A 4 -28.10 35.72 -26.92
C ALA A 4 -28.46 34.48 -27.75
N ARG A 5 -28.47 34.65 -29.07
CA ARG A 5 -28.70 33.64 -30.10
C ARG A 5 -27.37 33.40 -30.85
N CYS A 6 -27.13 32.13 -31.18
CA CYS A 6 -26.57 31.58 -32.42
C CYS A 6 -25.15 31.92 -32.90
N LEU A 7 -24.46 30.84 -33.32
CA LEU A 7 -23.65 30.60 -34.55
C LEU A 7 -22.46 29.70 -34.15
N GLY A 8 -22.08 28.63 -34.84
CA GLY A 8 -22.49 28.05 -36.11
C GLY A 8 -21.51 26.89 -36.40
N CYS A 9 -22.04 25.77 -36.88
CA CYS A 9 -21.30 24.59 -37.31
C CYS A 9 -20.62 24.87 -38.66
N LEU A 10 -19.35 24.47 -38.84
CA LEU A 10 -18.74 24.35 -40.16
C LEU A 10 -18.01 23.01 -40.28
N ALA A 11 -18.56 22.14 -41.12
CA ALA A 11 -17.92 20.96 -41.66
C ALA A 11 -17.04 21.37 -42.86
N LEU A 12 -15.91 20.70 -43.05
CA LEU A 12 -15.14 20.78 -44.29
C LEU A 12 -14.81 19.38 -44.82
N HIS A 13 -14.97 19.29 -46.14
CA HIS A 13 -15.08 18.13 -47.00
C HIS A 13 -13.76 17.42 -47.30
N HIS A 14 -13.89 16.13 -47.60
CA HIS A 14 -12.99 15.32 -48.42
C HIS A 14 -12.68 15.96 -49.78
N ASN A 15 -11.45 15.77 -50.25
CA ASN A 15 -11.19 15.69 -51.68
C ASN A 15 -10.07 14.68 -51.97
N SER A 16 -10.35 13.79 -52.92
CA SER A 16 -9.48 12.77 -53.50
C SER A 16 -9.05 13.22 -54.89
N ALA A 17 -7.81 12.89 -55.29
CA ALA A 17 -7.34 13.02 -56.67
C ALA A 17 -6.36 11.88 -57.00
N ILE A 18 -6.53 11.31 -58.19
CA ILE A 18 -5.87 10.12 -58.72
C ILE A 18 -4.97 10.50 -59.91
N GLY A 19 -3.75 9.90 -59.94
CA GLY A 19 -3.01 9.37 -61.11
C GLY A 19 -2.08 10.31 -61.93
N PRO A 20 -1.18 9.77 -62.81
CA PRO A 20 -0.87 8.33 -63.05
C PRO A 20 0.60 7.94 -63.39
N HIS A 21 0.85 6.62 -63.44
CA HIS A 21 1.85 5.80 -64.17
C HIS A 21 3.38 5.82 -63.90
N GLY A 22 3.93 4.61 -63.68
CA GLY A 22 5.35 4.23 -63.88
C GLY A 22 5.68 2.80 -63.37
N HIS A 23 6.03 1.88 -64.27
CA HIS A 23 6.19 0.42 -64.06
C HIS A 23 7.57 -0.04 -63.55
N MET A 24 7.55 -1.20 -62.86
CA MET A 24 8.57 -2.29 -62.73
C MET A 24 9.90 -2.04 -62.00
N ALA A 25 10.14 -2.83 -60.93
CA ALA A 25 11.12 -3.94 -60.92
C ALA A 25 11.09 -4.73 -59.60
N VAL A 26 11.20 -6.05 -59.73
CA VAL A 26 11.30 -7.06 -58.67
C VAL A 26 12.74 -7.10 -58.14
N SER A 27 12.92 -7.16 -56.82
CA SER A 27 14.17 -7.59 -56.19
C SER A 27 13.88 -8.24 -54.84
N ALA A 28 14.09 -9.54 -54.78
CA ALA A 28 14.07 -10.35 -53.57
C ALA A 28 15.41 -10.23 -52.82
N MET A 29 15.36 -10.01 -51.51
CA MET A 29 16.37 -10.31 -50.47
C MET A 29 15.59 -10.07 -49.16
N GLY A 30 15.08 -11.07 -48.44
CA GLY A 30 15.86 -12.05 -47.67
C GLY A 30 16.61 -11.31 -46.58
N HIS A 31 16.25 -11.51 -45.29
CA HIS A 31 17.17 -11.71 -44.15
C HIS A 31 16.46 -11.64 -42.78
N HIS A 32 16.62 -12.75 -42.04
CA HIS A 32 16.64 -12.92 -40.59
C HIS A 32 15.35 -12.81 -39.74
N ALA A 33 14.59 -13.90 -39.74
CA ALA A 33 14.14 -14.50 -38.49
C ALA A 33 15.27 -15.37 -37.90
N ASN A 34 15.69 -15.12 -36.65
CA ASN A 34 16.31 -16.11 -35.75
C ASN A 34 16.86 -15.43 -34.48
N ILE A 35 16.15 -15.53 -33.35
CA ILE A 35 16.77 -15.65 -32.02
C ILE A 35 15.89 -16.60 -31.18
N ILE A 36 16.07 -17.91 -31.38
CA ILE A 36 15.94 -18.91 -30.30
C ILE A 36 17.07 -19.91 -30.54
N GLN A 37 18.14 -19.80 -29.76
CA GLN A 37 18.99 -20.96 -29.53
C GLN A 37 19.26 -21.07 -28.03
N GLN A 38 18.65 -22.11 -27.48
CA GLN A 38 18.77 -22.53 -26.09
C GLN A 38 20.18 -23.04 -25.84
N PHE A 39 20.85 -22.49 -24.83
CA PHE A 39 21.87 -23.22 -24.08
C PHE A 39 21.29 -23.56 -22.71
N ARG A 40 20.90 -24.83 -22.56
CA ARG A 40 20.79 -25.51 -21.26
C ARG A 40 22.14 -26.17 -21.02
N LEU A 41 22.76 -25.87 -19.88
CA LEU A 41 23.48 -26.82 -19.01
C LEU A 41 23.89 -26.05 -17.74
N GLY A 42 23.26 -26.40 -16.61
CA GLY A 42 23.48 -25.76 -15.32
C GLY A 42 22.29 -25.96 -14.39
N ILE A 43 22.38 -27.00 -13.56
CA ILE A 43 21.36 -27.39 -12.59
C ILE A 43 21.15 -26.26 -11.57
N GLY A 44 19.92 -25.76 -11.53
CA GLY A 44 19.43 -24.75 -10.62
C GLY A 44 18.12 -24.21 -11.17
N ARG A 45 16.98 -24.74 -10.69
CA ARG A 45 15.66 -24.20 -11.03
C ARG A 45 15.57 -22.78 -10.45
N ARG A 46 16.02 -21.80 -11.22
CA ARG A 46 15.80 -20.39 -10.96
C ARG A 46 14.35 -20.12 -11.36
N TRP A 47 13.46 -20.11 -10.37
CA TRP A 47 12.08 -19.67 -10.56
C TRP A 47 12.10 -18.27 -11.14
N LEU A 48 11.81 -18.16 -12.44
CA LEU A 48 11.47 -16.90 -13.08
C LEU A 48 10.04 -16.58 -12.66
N SER A 49 9.83 -15.91 -11.53
CA SER A 49 8.61 -15.11 -11.38
C SER A 49 8.74 -13.96 -12.38
N SER A 50 8.19 -14.15 -13.58
CA SER A 50 8.29 -13.23 -14.72
C SER A 50 7.48 -11.94 -14.56
N ILE A 51 7.21 -11.51 -13.33
CA ILE A 51 6.43 -10.31 -13.05
C ILE A 51 7.40 -9.22 -12.61
N SER A 52 8.01 -8.58 -13.60
CA SER A 52 8.83 -7.39 -13.39
C SER A 52 7.94 -6.19 -13.18
N TRP A 53 8.28 -5.35 -12.21
CA TRP A 53 7.83 -3.97 -12.15
C TRP A 53 7.98 -3.29 -13.50
N ILE A 54 6.97 -2.50 -13.88
CA ILE A 54 6.93 -1.78 -15.13
C ILE A 54 7.27 -0.32 -14.80
N PRO A 55 8.38 0.23 -15.32
CA PRO A 55 8.68 1.64 -15.16
C PRO A 55 7.52 2.49 -15.69
N PRO A 56 6.93 3.39 -14.89
CA PRO A 56 5.83 4.21 -15.37
C PRO A 56 6.31 5.16 -16.49
N GLU A 57 5.45 5.41 -17.47
CA GLU A 57 5.68 6.37 -18.56
C GLU A 57 5.59 7.84 -18.10
N GLY A 58 5.31 8.07 -16.81
CA GLY A 58 5.03 9.39 -16.23
C GLY A 58 6.18 10.40 -16.26
N HIS A 59 5.96 11.50 -15.54
CA HIS A 59 6.81 12.69 -15.57
C HIS A 59 7.96 12.58 -14.57
N ASP A 60 9.19 12.62 -15.06
CA ASP A 60 10.40 12.56 -14.22
C ASP A 60 10.46 13.75 -13.25
N THR A 61 10.75 13.45 -11.99
CA THR A 61 10.84 14.43 -10.90
C THR A 61 12.30 14.81 -10.57
N GLY A 62 13.28 14.13 -11.18
CA GLY A 62 14.69 14.24 -10.81
C GLY A 62 15.05 13.55 -9.48
N VAL A 63 14.09 12.90 -8.83
CA VAL A 63 14.30 12.14 -7.60
C VAL A 63 14.55 10.67 -7.93
N THR A 64 15.50 10.05 -7.22
CA THR A 64 15.66 8.59 -7.23
C THR A 64 15.21 8.02 -5.89
N LEU A 65 14.35 6.99 -5.92
CA LEU A 65 13.81 6.34 -4.73
C LEU A 65 14.09 4.84 -4.74
N TYR A 66 14.18 4.20 -3.58
CA TYR A 66 14.29 2.74 -3.50
C TYR A 66 12.91 2.09 -3.50
N ASN A 67 12.60 1.34 -4.55
CA ASN A 67 11.34 0.62 -4.68
C ASN A 67 11.47 -0.79 -4.08
N SER A 68 10.77 -1.03 -2.98
CA SER A 68 10.81 -2.31 -2.24
C SER A 68 10.34 -3.50 -3.07
N ALA A 69 9.43 -3.30 -4.04
CA ALA A 69 8.92 -4.39 -4.88
C ALA A 69 10.02 -5.04 -5.74
N ILE A 70 11.01 -4.26 -6.18
CA ILE A 70 12.14 -4.75 -7.00
C ILE A 70 13.50 -4.67 -6.32
N LYS A 71 13.53 -4.17 -5.09
CA LYS A 71 14.75 -4.02 -4.28
C LYS A 71 15.84 -3.21 -4.99
N SER A 72 15.44 -2.17 -5.73
CA SER A 72 16.37 -1.33 -6.49
C SER A 72 16.01 0.16 -6.38
N LYS A 73 17.02 1.00 -6.61
CA LYS A 73 16.83 2.44 -6.79
C LYS A 73 16.34 2.71 -8.20
N VAL A 74 15.26 3.47 -8.33
CA VAL A 74 14.63 3.83 -9.60
C VAL A 74 14.26 5.31 -9.63
N PRO A 75 14.22 5.95 -10.82
CA PRO A 75 13.68 7.29 -10.95
C PRO A 75 12.22 7.35 -10.50
N LEU A 76 11.88 8.36 -9.70
CA LEU A 76 10.51 8.72 -9.36
C LEU A 76 9.91 9.49 -10.52
N LYS A 77 8.88 8.93 -11.13
CA LYS A 77 8.04 9.57 -12.13
C LYS A 77 6.61 9.62 -11.63
N THR A 78 5.95 10.75 -11.78
CA THR A 78 4.54 10.88 -11.36
C THR A 78 3.59 10.65 -12.53
N ILE A 79 2.42 10.07 -12.25
CA ILE A 79 1.35 9.86 -13.24
C ILE A 79 0.89 11.21 -13.82
N HIS A 80 0.77 12.22 -12.96
CA HIS A 80 0.41 13.59 -13.36
C HIS A 80 1.57 14.54 -13.11
N PRO A 81 1.83 15.53 -14.00
CA PRO A 81 2.96 16.45 -13.85
C PRO A 81 2.93 17.16 -12.49
N GLY A 82 4.00 17.01 -11.70
CA GLY A 82 4.17 17.69 -10.42
C GLY A 82 3.24 17.25 -9.28
N LEU A 83 2.35 16.28 -9.50
CA LEU A 83 1.43 15.75 -8.49
C LEU A 83 1.88 14.33 -8.10
N LEU A 84 2.13 14.12 -6.81
CA LEU A 84 2.43 12.81 -6.24
C LEU A 84 1.26 12.32 -5.39
N THR A 85 0.56 11.29 -5.86
CA THR A 85 -0.45 10.57 -5.07
C THR A 85 0.20 9.55 -4.16
N TRP A 86 -0.07 9.63 -2.86
CA TRP A 86 0.60 8.79 -1.87
C TRP A 86 -0.41 8.21 -0.87
N TYR A 87 -0.56 6.89 -0.86
CA TYR A 87 -1.27 6.19 0.21
C TYR A 87 -0.29 5.61 1.24
N SER A 88 -0.56 5.81 2.53
CA SER A 88 0.18 5.17 3.62
C SER A 88 -0.76 4.37 4.50
N CYS A 89 -0.42 3.12 4.79
CA CYS A 89 -1.13 2.36 5.81
C CYS A 89 -1.04 3.11 7.15
N GLY A 90 -2.19 3.37 7.76
CA GLY A 90 -2.27 4.03 9.05
C GLY A 90 -2.38 3.04 10.22
N PRO A 91 -2.75 3.52 11.41
CA PRO A 91 -2.83 2.70 12.61
C PRO A 91 -4.11 1.84 12.66
N THR A 92 -4.00 0.70 13.33
CA THR A 92 -5.15 0.05 13.97
C THR A 92 -5.38 0.71 15.33
N VAL A 93 -6.50 1.42 15.48
CA VAL A 93 -6.79 2.28 16.65
C VAL A 93 -7.41 1.50 17.80
N TYR A 94 -6.70 0.49 18.30
CA TYR A 94 -7.15 -0.32 19.44
C TYR A 94 -6.44 0.02 20.76
N ASP A 95 -5.34 0.77 20.69
CA ASP A 95 -4.45 1.10 21.80
C ASP A 95 -3.44 2.19 21.34
N SER A 96 -2.82 2.89 22.29
CA SER A 96 -1.92 4.04 22.06
C SER A 96 -0.77 3.74 21.11
N ALA A 97 -0.32 4.75 20.36
CA ALA A 97 0.82 4.59 19.45
C ALA A 97 2.15 4.53 20.23
N HIS A 98 3.09 3.73 19.74
CA HIS A 98 4.42 3.57 20.32
C HIS A 98 5.51 4.11 19.41
N ILE A 99 6.73 4.18 19.93
CA ILE A 99 7.90 4.72 19.23
C ILE A 99 8.19 4.07 17.86
N GLY A 100 7.88 2.77 17.68
CA GLY A 100 7.97 2.11 16.36
C GLY A 100 7.05 2.75 15.29
N HIS A 101 5.84 3.16 15.68
CA HIS A 101 4.93 3.91 14.80
C HIS A 101 5.49 5.30 14.53
N ALA A 102 5.90 6.01 15.59
CA ALA A 102 6.49 7.35 15.49
C ALA A 102 7.68 7.39 14.52
N LEU A 103 8.58 6.40 14.60
CA LEU A 103 9.73 6.28 13.70
C LEU A 103 9.30 6.23 12.24
N SER A 104 8.27 5.44 11.93
CA SER A 104 7.77 5.29 10.56
C SER A 104 7.13 6.58 10.04
N TYR A 105 6.19 7.15 10.80
CA TYR A 105 5.48 8.37 10.38
C TYR A 105 6.38 9.59 10.31
N VAL A 106 7.36 9.74 11.22
CA VAL A 106 8.35 10.83 11.15
C VAL A 106 9.27 10.67 9.93
N LYS A 107 9.72 9.44 9.63
CA LYS A 107 10.52 9.18 8.41
C LYS A 107 9.74 9.48 7.14
N PHE A 108 8.47 9.09 7.05
CA PHE A 108 7.63 9.44 5.90
C PHE A 108 7.35 10.95 5.82
N ASP A 109 7.14 11.64 6.95
CA ASP A 109 7.01 13.10 7.00
C ASP A 109 8.26 13.81 6.49
N ILE A 110 9.46 13.35 6.86
CA ILE A 110 10.73 13.87 6.34
C ILE A 110 10.79 13.68 4.82
N ILE A 111 10.48 12.49 4.32
CA ILE A 111 10.45 12.20 2.87
C ILE A 111 9.44 13.12 2.16
N ARG A 112 8.21 13.23 2.68
CA ARG A 112 7.16 14.11 2.15
C ARG A 112 7.61 15.57 2.11
N ARG A 113 8.30 16.05 3.14
CA ARG A 113 8.83 17.42 3.19
C ARG A 113 9.95 17.65 2.18
N ILE A 114 10.83 16.67 1.96
CA ILE A 114 11.88 16.76 0.92
C ILE A 114 11.22 16.83 -0.46
N LEU A 115 10.31 15.90 -0.76
CA LEU A 115 9.61 15.84 -2.05
C LEU A 115 8.83 17.12 -2.34
N SER A 116 8.14 17.67 -1.34
CA SER A 116 7.34 18.88 -1.52
C SER A 116 8.15 20.17 -1.53
N ARG A 117 9.06 20.36 -0.57
CA ARG A 117 9.74 21.66 -0.38
C ARG A 117 11.01 21.82 -1.20
N ILE A 118 11.69 20.73 -1.54
CA ILE A 118 12.95 20.76 -2.29
C ILE A 118 12.70 20.46 -3.76
N PHE A 119 11.89 19.43 -4.04
CA PHE A 119 11.59 19.01 -5.42
C PHE A 119 10.28 19.60 -5.97
N GLY A 120 9.57 20.42 -5.18
CA GLY A 120 8.39 21.16 -5.64
C GLY A 120 7.17 20.29 -5.96
N LEU A 121 7.12 19.04 -5.51
CA LEU A 121 5.99 18.16 -5.77
C LEU A 121 4.78 18.53 -4.90
N ASN A 122 3.60 18.61 -5.52
CA ASN A 122 2.34 18.65 -4.79
C ASN A 122 2.03 17.23 -4.29
N VAL A 123 2.18 16.99 -2.99
CA VAL A 123 1.97 15.66 -2.40
C VAL A 123 0.58 15.57 -1.79
N VAL A 124 -0.27 14.73 -2.39
CA VAL A 124 -1.57 14.33 -1.83
C VAL A 124 -1.38 13.03 -1.07
N MET A 125 -1.35 13.11 0.26
CA MET A 125 -1.10 11.97 1.12
C MET A 125 -2.39 11.52 1.81
N VAL A 126 -2.76 10.25 1.64
CA VAL A 126 -3.92 9.62 2.29
C VAL A 126 -3.41 8.60 3.31
N VAL A 127 -3.99 8.60 4.52
CA VAL A 127 -3.62 7.66 5.60
C VAL A 127 -4.87 6.93 6.08
N GLY A 128 -5.02 5.64 5.76
CA GLY A 128 -6.18 4.86 6.19
C GLY A 128 -6.18 4.55 7.68
N ILE A 129 -7.30 4.75 8.37
CA ILE A 129 -7.50 4.43 9.79
C ILE A 129 -8.26 3.11 9.90
N THR A 130 -7.62 2.07 10.43
CA THR A 130 -8.29 0.79 10.72
C THR A 130 -9.01 0.88 12.06
N ASP A 131 -10.31 1.20 12.00
CA ASP A 131 -11.24 1.32 13.13
C ASP A 131 -12.17 0.10 13.27
N ILE A 132 -11.85 -1.00 12.60
CA ILE A 132 -12.47 -2.30 12.81
C ILE A 132 -11.45 -3.42 12.56
N ASP A 133 -11.12 -4.20 13.58
CA ASP A 133 -10.17 -5.31 13.49
C ASP A 133 -10.41 -6.32 14.63
N ASP A 134 -9.87 -7.53 14.49
CA ASP A 134 -9.88 -8.55 15.55
C ASP A 134 -9.32 -8.01 16.89
N LYS A 135 -8.27 -7.18 16.85
CA LYS A 135 -7.68 -6.57 18.05
C LYS A 135 -8.60 -5.57 18.72
N ILE A 136 -9.31 -4.76 17.92
CA ILE A 136 -10.29 -3.77 18.40
C ILE A 136 -11.46 -4.49 19.07
N ILE A 137 -12.01 -5.51 18.40
CA ILE A 137 -13.15 -6.29 18.92
C ILE A 137 -12.75 -7.00 20.22
N LYS A 138 -11.56 -7.60 20.27
CA LYS A 138 -11.04 -8.24 21.48
C LYS A 138 -10.92 -7.23 22.62
N ARG A 139 -10.31 -6.06 22.36
CA ARG A 139 -10.13 -5.01 23.38
C ARG A 139 -11.46 -4.47 23.90
N ALA A 140 -12.44 -4.26 23.01
CA ALA A 140 -13.79 -3.85 23.37
C ALA A 140 -14.48 -4.84 24.30
N LYS A 141 -14.33 -6.15 24.02
CA LYS A 141 -14.85 -7.21 24.88
C LYS A 141 -14.15 -7.25 26.25
N GLU A 142 -12.83 -7.08 26.30
CA GLU A 142 -12.05 -7.05 27.54
C GLU A 142 -12.45 -5.88 28.45
N LEU A 143 -12.71 -4.71 27.86
CA LEU A 143 -13.09 -3.50 28.58
C LEU A 143 -14.60 -3.36 28.80
N ASN A 144 -15.41 -4.24 28.20
CA ASN A 144 -16.86 -4.17 28.21
C ASN A 144 -17.43 -2.80 27.76
N VAL A 145 -16.88 -2.26 26.67
CA VAL A 145 -17.27 -0.98 26.06
C VAL A 145 -17.60 -1.15 24.58
N ASN A 146 -18.25 -0.16 23.97
CA ASN A 146 -18.44 -0.16 22.52
C ASN A 146 -17.07 -0.01 21.83
N PHE A 147 -16.85 -0.77 20.75
CA PHE A 147 -15.59 -0.67 19.99
C PHE A 147 -15.33 0.76 19.48
N LYS A 148 -16.39 1.52 19.17
CA LYS A 148 -16.28 2.91 18.71
C LYS A 148 -15.63 3.83 19.74
N GLU A 149 -15.91 3.62 21.03
CA GLU A 149 -15.32 4.44 22.10
C GLU A 149 -13.79 4.25 22.15
N ILE A 150 -13.31 3.02 21.95
CA ILE A 150 -11.88 2.69 21.89
C ILE A 150 -11.26 3.32 20.64
N THR A 151 -11.91 3.18 19.48
CA THR A 151 -11.34 3.66 18.22
C THR A 151 -11.30 5.18 18.14
N GLU A 152 -12.35 5.86 18.61
CA GLU A 152 -12.39 7.33 18.66
C GLU A 152 -11.32 7.89 19.59
N LEU A 153 -11.14 7.29 20.78
CA LEU A 153 -10.11 7.67 21.73
C LEU A 153 -8.71 7.53 21.13
N HIS A 154 -8.37 6.35 20.61
CA HIS A 154 -7.01 6.08 20.13
C HIS A 154 -6.72 6.72 18.77
N GLU A 155 -7.72 7.01 17.95
CA GLU A 155 -7.56 7.84 16.76
C GLU A 155 -7.20 9.28 17.14
N GLN A 156 -7.94 9.88 18.08
CA GLN A 156 -7.64 11.22 18.57
C GLN A 156 -6.24 11.29 19.19
N GLU A 157 -5.90 10.29 20.02
CA GLU A 157 -4.57 10.17 20.63
C GLU A 157 -3.46 10.03 19.58
N PHE A 158 -3.64 9.15 18.59
CA PHE A 158 -2.68 8.96 17.50
C PHE A 158 -2.37 10.29 16.80
N PHE A 159 -3.41 11.04 16.46
CA PHE A 159 -3.28 12.29 15.77
C PHE A 159 -2.68 13.41 16.64
N ALA A 160 -3.03 13.46 17.93
CA ALA A 160 -2.39 14.36 18.89
C ALA A 160 -0.89 14.05 19.03
N ASP A 161 -0.50 12.78 19.06
CA ASP A 161 0.90 12.37 19.08
C ASP A 161 1.63 12.74 17.79
N MET A 162 1.00 12.58 16.62
CA MET A 162 1.58 13.01 15.35
C MET A 162 1.82 14.53 15.31
N ASP A 163 0.88 15.32 15.85
CA ASP A 163 1.03 16.77 15.96
C ASP A 163 2.16 17.16 16.91
N ARG A 164 2.27 16.52 18.08
CA ARG A 164 3.39 16.71 19.02
C ARG A 164 4.72 16.42 18.35
N LEU A 165 4.78 15.38 17.53
CA LEU A 165 5.96 15.01 16.72
C LEU A 165 6.17 15.88 15.48
N ARG A 166 5.30 16.88 15.24
CA ARG A 166 5.33 17.80 14.08
C ARG A 166 5.24 17.08 12.73
N VAL A 167 4.58 15.93 12.69
CA VAL A 167 4.23 15.23 11.45
C VAL A 167 3.11 16.02 10.77
N LEU A 168 3.25 16.29 9.47
CA LEU A 168 2.17 16.95 8.72
C LEU A 168 0.94 16.06 8.68
N ARG A 169 -0.24 16.64 8.94
CA ARG A 169 -1.52 15.94 8.74
C ARG A 169 -1.65 15.46 7.29
N PRO A 170 -2.26 14.27 7.08
CA PRO A 170 -2.56 13.80 5.73
C PRO A 170 -3.60 14.71 5.06
N SER A 171 -3.66 14.67 3.73
CA SER A 171 -4.71 15.32 2.95
C SER A 171 -6.09 14.71 3.25
N LEU A 172 -6.14 13.40 3.53
CA LEU A 172 -7.33 12.69 3.97
C LEU A 172 -6.96 11.52 4.88
N ALA A 173 -7.82 11.22 5.86
CA ALA A 173 -7.68 10.06 6.74
C ALA A 173 -8.99 9.25 6.78
N PRO A 174 -9.26 8.40 5.77
CA PRO A 174 -10.50 7.63 5.73
C PRO A 174 -10.53 6.55 6.81
N ARG A 175 -11.69 6.35 7.44
CA ARG A 175 -11.94 5.24 8.37
C ARG A 175 -12.54 4.05 7.65
N VAL A 176 -12.15 2.83 8.01
CA VAL A 176 -12.68 1.62 7.37
C VAL A 176 -14.19 1.52 7.50
N THR A 177 -14.76 1.83 8.67
CA THR A 177 -16.20 1.72 8.90
C THR A 177 -17.04 2.65 8.00
N GLU A 178 -16.46 3.76 7.53
CA GLU A 178 -17.10 4.72 6.61
C GLU A 178 -17.06 4.24 5.15
N TYR A 179 -16.20 3.28 4.82
CA TYR A 179 -15.99 2.77 3.46
C TYR A 179 -16.51 1.35 3.23
N VAL A 180 -17.22 0.75 4.19
CA VAL A 180 -17.76 -0.62 4.06
C VAL A 180 -18.59 -0.83 2.78
N PRO A 181 -19.48 0.09 2.35
CA PRO A 181 -20.19 -0.08 1.08
C PRO A 181 -19.24 -0.16 -0.14
N HIS A 182 -18.18 0.66 -0.15
CA HIS A 182 -17.16 0.64 -1.19
C HIS A 182 -16.35 -0.66 -1.14
N ILE A 183 -16.02 -1.16 0.05
CA ILE A 183 -15.34 -2.45 0.23
C ILE A 183 -16.20 -3.59 -0.32
N ILE A 184 -17.50 -3.63 0.00
CA ILE A 184 -18.42 -4.66 -0.53
C ILE A 184 -18.44 -4.61 -2.07
N SER A 185 -18.58 -3.42 -2.67
CA SER A 185 -18.53 -3.25 -4.13
C SER A 185 -17.20 -3.72 -4.73
N PHE A 186 -16.08 -3.40 -4.06
CA PHE A 186 -14.76 -3.81 -4.49
C PHE A 186 -14.58 -5.34 -4.46
N VAL A 187 -15.04 -5.99 -3.38
CA VAL A 187 -15.04 -7.46 -3.28
C VAL A 187 -15.91 -8.09 -4.36
N GLN A 188 -17.09 -7.51 -4.63
CA GLN A 188 -17.96 -8.00 -5.70
C GLN A 188 -17.25 -7.90 -7.07
N GLY A 189 -16.55 -6.81 -7.36
CA GLY A 189 -15.78 -6.69 -8.60
C GLY A 189 -14.65 -7.72 -8.74
N ILE A 190 -14.03 -8.15 -7.64
CA ILE A 190 -13.05 -9.26 -7.66
C ILE A 190 -13.75 -10.60 -7.93
N ILE A 191 -14.93 -10.83 -7.34
CA ILE A 191 -15.75 -12.03 -7.59
C ILE A 191 -16.19 -12.10 -9.06
N ASP A 192 -16.67 -10.99 -9.62
CA ASP A 192 -17.14 -10.92 -11.01
C ASP A 192 -16.03 -11.28 -12.01
N ARG A 193 -14.78 -11.01 -11.63
CA ARG A 193 -13.57 -11.40 -12.39
C ARG A 193 -13.10 -12.82 -12.10
N LYS A 194 -13.83 -13.59 -11.30
CA LYS A 194 -13.52 -14.98 -10.90
C LYS A 194 -12.21 -15.11 -10.11
N LEU A 195 -11.84 -14.05 -9.38
CA LEU A 195 -10.63 -13.99 -8.55
C LEU A 195 -10.92 -14.13 -7.05
N ALA A 196 -12.18 -14.32 -6.69
CA ALA A 196 -12.61 -14.58 -5.32
C ALA A 196 -13.79 -15.55 -5.29
N TYR A 197 -14.01 -16.17 -4.13
CA TYR A 197 -15.12 -17.10 -3.91
C TYR A 197 -15.67 -16.97 -2.48
N ALA A 198 -16.99 -17.04 -2.37
CA ALA A 198 -17.69 -17.13 -1.09
C ALA A 198 -17.73 -18.58 -0.60
N VAL A 199 -17.80 -18.76 0.72
CA VAL A 199 -18.01 -20.05 1.38
C VAL A 199 -19.25 -19.99 2.27
N ASN A 200 -19.73 -21.15 2.73
CA ASN A 200 -21.03 -21.28 3.42
C ASN A 200 -21.15 -20.49 4.73
N ASP A 201 -20.05 -20.10 5.38
CA ASP A 201 -20.08 -19.30 6.61
C ASP A 201 -20.23 -17.78 6.35
N GLY A 202 -20.39 -17.38 5.08
CA GLY A 202 -20.51 -16.00 4.63
C GLY A 202 -19.17 -15.30 4.41
N SER A 203 -18.04 -15.96 4.62
CA SER A 203 -16.72 -15.42 4.29
C SER A 203 -16.46 -15.45 2.78
N VAL A 204 -15.64 -14.51 2.32
CA VAL A 204 -15.15 -14.44 0.94
C VAL A 204 -13.63 -14.45 0.95
N TYR A 205 -13.03 -15.30 0.12
CA TYR A 205 -11.58 -15.45 0.00
C TYR A 205 -11.09 -15.05 -1.39
N PHE A 206 -9.91 -14.43 -1.44
CA PHE A 206 -9.18 -14.18 -2.69
C PHE A 206 -8.52 -15.49 -3.16
N ASP A 207 -8.71 -15.84 -4.43
CA ASP A 207 -8.16 -17.05 -5.04
C ASP A 207 -6.78 -16.74 -5.64
N THR A 208 -5.74 -16.98 -4.84
CA THR A 208 -4.35 -16.70 -5.22
C THR A 208 -3.90 -17.51 -6.44
N LYS A 209 -4.47 -18.71 -6.63
CA LYS A 209 -4.19 -19.57 -7.79
C LYS A 209 -4.86 -19.04 -9.05
N ALA A 210 -6.13 -18.64 -8.96
CA ALA A 210 -6.85 -18.05 -10.10
C ALA A 210 -6.22 -16.72 -10.55
N TYR A 211 -5.67 -15.92 -9.63
CA TYR A 211 -4.96 -14.69 -9.96
C TYR A 211 -3.64 -14.94 -10.72
N GLY A 212 -2.94 -16.05 -10.45
CA GLY A 212 -1.77 -16.51 -11.20
C GLY A 212 -0.51 -15.64 -11.10
N ARG A 213 -0.61 -14.45 -10.49
CA ARG A 213 0.46 -13.43 -10.43
C ARG A 213 0.85 -13.01 -9.01
N TYR A 214 0.50 -13.83 -8.02
CA TYR A 214 0.76 -13.56 -6.61
C TYR A 214 2.25 -13.75 -6.27
N GLY A 215 2.81 -12.96 -5.36
CA GLY A 215 4.23 -13.04 -4.96
C GLY A 215 5.16 -12.09 -5.73
N LYS A 216 4.68 -10.87 -6.03
CA LYS A 216 5.46 -9.83 -6.71
C LYS A 216 6.54 -9.22 -5.81
N MET A 217 6.28 -9.10 -4.51
CA MET A 217 7.15 -8.38 -3.57
C MET A 217 7.99 -9.30 -2.70
N SER A 218 7.45 -10.48 -2.36
CA SER A 218 8.13 -11.46 -1.52
C SER A 218 8.11 -12.85 -2.15
N PRO A 219 9.22 -13.62 -2.02
CA PRO A 219 9.23 -15.03 -2.40
C PRO A 219 8.11 -15.78 -1.68
N LEU A 220 7.40 -16.64 -2.42
CA LEU A 220 6.35 -17.45 -1.85
C LEU A 220 6.95 -18.63 -1.08
N ASP A 221 6.47 -18.86 0.14
CA ASP A 221 6.79 -20.06 0.90
C ASP A 221 6.07 -21.27 0.28
N GLU A 222 6.83 -22.15 -0.37
CA GLU A 222 6.34 -23.39 -0.99
C GLU A 222 5.78 -24.37 0.06
N SER A 223 6.25 -24.31 1.31
CA SER A 223 5.77 -25.19 2.38
C SER A 223 4.31 -24.91 2.77
N LEU A 224 3.79 -23.72 2.49
CA LEU A 224 2.39 -23.39 2.75
C LEU A 224 1.43 -24.27 1.96
N ASP A 225 1.80 -24.67 0.73
CA ASP A 225 0.95 -25.52 -0.11
C ASP A 225 0.76 -26.93 0.50
N MET A 226 1.62 -27.33 1.44
CA MET A 226 1.54 -28.60 2.15
C MET A 226 0.65 -28.56 3.41
N ARG A 227 0.28 -27.37 3.92
CA ARG A 227 -0.38 -27.23 5.24
C ARG A 227 -1.89 -27.51 5.25
N GLY A 228 -2.45 -27.95 4.12
CA GLY A 228 -3.91 -28.10 3.96
C GLY A 228 -4.62 -26.75 3.95
N ALA A 229 -5.63 -26.60 3.11
CA ALA A 229 -6.30 -25.33 2.90
C ALA A 229 -7.52 -25.11 3.83
N GLY A 230 -7.90 -26.12 4.62
CA GLY A 230 -9.10 -26.08 5.45
C GLY A 230 -10.34 -25.82 4.60
N ILE A 231 -11.07 -24.74 4.90
CA ILE A 231 -12.23 -24.28 4.12
C ILE A 231 -11.85 -23.50 2.85
N LYS A 232 -10.57 -23.15 2.69
CA LYS A 232 -10.05 -22.42 1.52
C LYS A 232 -9.69 -23.40 0.41
N LYS A 233 -9.65 -22.94 -0.84
CA LYS A 233 -9.11 -23.71 -1.99
C LYS A 233 -7.59 -23.83 -1.96
N SER A 234 -6.91 -22.80 -1.43
CA SER A 234 -5.46 -22.77 -1.26
C SER A 234 -5.08 -22.26 0.13
N ALA A 235 -3.98 -22.76 0.68
CA ALA A 235 -3.44 -22.30 1.96
C ALA A 235 -3.04 -20.81 1.91
N ARG A 236 -2.67 -20.31 0.72
CA ARG A 236 -2.30 -18.90 0.46
C ARG A 236 -3.49 -17.96 0.32
N ASP A 237 -4.70 -18.48 0.14
CA ASP A 237 -5.89 -17.64 0.01
C ASP A 237 -6.14 -16.87 1.31
N PHE A 238 -6.58 -15.62 1.18
CA PHE A 238 -6.77 -14.70 2.29
C PHE A 238 -8.17 -14.09 2.23
N ALA A 239 -8.71 -13.75 3.40
CA ALA A 239 -10.07 -13.24 3.53
C ALA A 239 -10.18 -11.82 2.95
N LEU A 240 -11.15 -11.63 2.05
CA LEU A 240 -11.65 -10.33 1.62
C LEU A 240 -12.80 -9.88 2.52
N TRP A 241 -13.65 -10.82 2.92
CA TRP A 241 -14.77 -10.61 3.83
C TRP A 241 -14.81 -11.75 4.83
N LYS A 242 -15.01 -11.43 6.12
CA LYS A 242 -15.13 -12.41 7.20
C LYS A 242 -16.60 -12.51 7.60
N GLY A 243 -17.18 -13.69 7.50
CA GLY A 243 -18.54 -13.97 7.98
C GLY A 243 -18.69 -13.60 9.46
N ALA A 244 -19.86 -13.08 9.84
CA ALA A 244 -20.10 -12.58 11.19
C ALA A 244 -20.07 -13.72 12.22
N LYS A 245 -19.42 -13.43 13.36
CA LYS A 245 -19.53 -14.25 14.58
C LYS A 245 -20.50 -13.59 15.55
N GLY A 246 -21.14 -14.40 16.39
CA GLY A 246 -22.11 -13.91 17.37
C GLY A 246 -21.56 -12.77 18.22
N GLY A 247 -22.27 -11.64 18.26
CA GLY A 247 -21.92 -10.47 19.06
C GLY A 247 -20.77 -9.60 18.52
N GLU A 248 -20.24 -9.87 17.33
CA GLU A 248 -19.24 -9.00 16.69
C GLU A 248 -19.90 -7.91 15.80
N PRO A 249 -19.28 -6.72 15.68
CA PRO A 249 -19.72 -5.72 14.71
C PRO A 249 -19.77 -6.31 13.30
N SER A 250 -20.88 -6.07 12.61
CA SER A 250 -21.14 -6.64 11.27
C SER A 250 -22.04 -5.74 10.43
N TRP A 251 -21.86 -5.86 9.12
CA TRP A 251 -22.64 -5.19 8.08
C TRP A 251 -23.29 -6.22 7.17
N ASP A 252 -24.43 -5.86 6.58
CA ASP A 252 -25.08 -6.68 5.57
C ASP A 252 -24.28 -6.65 4.26
N SER A 253 -24.19 -7.80 3.60
CA SER A 253 -23.51 -7.94 2.30
C SER A 253 -24.21 -9.04 1.47
N PRO A 254 -23.93 -9.12 0.15
CA PRO A 254 -24.46 -10.20 -0.70
C PRO A 254 -24.11 -11.61 -0.23
N TRP A 255 -23.09 -11.77 0.61
CA TRP A 255 -22.61 -13.06 1.12
C TRP A 255 -23.07 -13.32 2.57
N GLY A 256 -23.99 -12.51 3.09
CA GLY A 256 -24.43 -12.54 4.48
C GLY A 256 -23.74 -11.49 5.35
N ARG A 257 -24.09 -11.48 6.63
CA ARG A 257 -23.52 -10.52 7.58
C ARG A 257 -22.05 -10.81 7.82
N GLY A 258 -21.23 -9.77 7.89
CA GLY A 258 -19.81 -9.91 8.16
C GLY A 258 -19.08 -8.59 8.25
N ARG A 259 -17.77 -8.62 8.04
CA ARG A 259 -16.91 -7.43 8.06
C ARG A 259 -15.71 -7.57 7.11
N PRO A 260 -15.06 -6.47 6.75
CA PRO A 260 -13.86 -6.49 5.91
C PRO A 260 -12.74 -7.37 6.47
N GLY A 261 -11.96 -7.97 5.58
CA GLY A 261 -10.63 -8.49 5.89
C GLY A 261 -9.58 -7.37 5.86
N TRP A 262 -8.54 -7.47 6.70
CA TRP A 262 -7.56 -6.40 6.91
C TRP A 262 -6.97 -5.78 5.63
N HIS A 263 -6.67 -6.60 4.62
CA HIS A 263 -6.01 -6.13 3.39
C HIS A 263 -6.97 -5.37 2.45
N ILE A 264 -8.23 -5.79 2.37
CA ILE A 264 -9.18 -5.23 1.40
C ILE A 264 -9.56 -3.78 1.72
N GLU A 265 -9.41 -3.41 3.00
CA GLU A 265 -9.67 -2.08 3.54
C GLU A 265 -8.84 -1.03 2.80
N CYS A 266 -7.51 -1.17 2.82
CA CYS A 266 -6.60 -0.26 2.17
C CYS A 266 -6.79 -0.26 0.64
N SER A 267 -6.95 -1.44 0.03
CA SER A 267 -7.20 -1.57 -1.41
C SER A 267 -8.43 -0.78 -1.88
N ALA A 268 -9.56 -0.94 -1.20
CA ALA A 268 -10.80 -0.30 -1.58
C ALA A 268 -10.79 1.21 -1.29
N MET A 269 -10.29 1.63 -0.11
CA MET A 269 -10.19 3.06 0.23
C MET A 269 -9.22 3.79 -0.70
N ALA A 270 -8.02 3.26 -0.90
CA ALA A 270 -7.02 3.86 -1.78
C ALA A 270 -7.53 3.93 -3.23
N SER A 271 -8.14 2.86 -3.74
CA SER A 271 -8.69 2.85 -5.11
C SER A 271 -9.85 3.83 -5.29
N HIS A 272 -10.70 3.98 -4.27
CA HIS A 272 -11.82 4.92 -4.34
C HIS A 272 -11.35 6.37 -4.34
N ILE A 273 -10.34 6.70 -3.54
CA ILE A 273 -9.88 8.09 -3.33
C ILE A 273 -8.85 8.51 -4.38
N LEU A 274 -7.90 7.63 -4.72
CA LEU A 274 -6.75 7.94 -5.56
C LEU A 274 -6.85 7.32 -6.96
N GLY A 275 -7.85 6.47 -7.20
CA GLY A 275 -8.16 5.93 -8.52
C GLY A 275 -7.49 4.59 -8.83
N THR A 276 -7.45 4.26 -10.12
CA THR A 276 -7.05 2.93 -10.61
C THR A 276 -5.55 2.70 -10.69
N GLN A 277 -4.74 3.74 -10.47
CA GLN A 277 -3.28 3.69 -10.40
C GLN A 277 -2.81 4.63 -9.29
N LEU A 278 -1.77 4.22 -8.56
CA LEU A 278 -1.20 4.95 -7.43
C LEU A 278 0.29 5.22 -7.69
N ASP A 279 0.76 6.45 -7.46
CA ASP A 279 2.20 6.71 -7.56
C ASP A 279 2.95 5.97 -6.44
N LEU A 280 2.68 6.30 -5.18
CA LEU A 280 3.48 5.85 -4.04
C LEU A 280 2.62 5.20 -2.96
N HIS A 281 3.05 4.05 -2.47
CA HIS A 281 2.48 3.38 -1.30
C HIS A 281 3.54 3.17 -0.22
N SER A 282 3.22 3.45 1.04
CA SER A 282 4.16 3.28 2.16
C SER A 282 3.62 2.55 3.38
N GLY A 283 4.53 1.91 4.12
CA GLY A 283 4.26 1.30 5.42
C GLY A 283 5.53 0.79 6.12
N GLY A 284 5.39 0.24 7.32
CA GLY A 284 6.49 -0.49 7.97
C GLY A 284 6.90 -1.72 7.17
N ILE A 285 8.16 -2.17 7.24
CA ILE A 285 8.64 -3.34 6.47
C ILE A 285 7.86 -4.64 6.77
N ASP A 286 7.21 -4.74 7.93
CA ASP A 286 6.29 -5.84 8.25
C ASP A 286 4.99 -5.82 7.46
N LEU A 287 4.63 -4.70 6.83
CA LEU A 287 3.48 -4.64 5.93
C LEU A 287 3.83 -5.10 4.52
N LEU A 288 5.11 -5.20 4.14
CA LEU A 288 5.51 -5.70 2.81
C LEU A 288 4.85 -7.04 2.48
N PHE A 289 4.85 -7.95 3.46
CA PHE A 289 4.14 -9.21 3.37
C PHE A 289 3.52 -9.59 4.72
N PRO A 290 2.25 -10.03 4.76
CA PRO A 290 1.38 -10.26 3.60
C PRO A 290 0.60 -9.02 3.13
N HIS A 291 0.63 -7.90 3.86
CA HIS A 291 -0.34 -6.82 3.68
C HIS A 291 -0.30 -6.17 2.29
N HIS A 292 0.82 -5.56 1.91
CA HIS A 292 0.98 -4.89 0.63
C HIS A 292 1.01 -5.84 -0.57
N GLU A 293 1.52 -7.06 -0.41
CA GLU A 293 1.41 -8.12 -1.43
C GLU A 293 -0.07 -8.44 -1.73
N ASN A 294 -0.90 -8.56 -0.69
CA ASN A 294 -2.33 -8.79 -0.83
C ASN A 294 -3.04 -7.58 -1.45
N GLU A 295 -2.68 -6.36 -1.07
CA GLU A 295 -3.25 -5.16 -1.67
C GLU A 295 -2.94 -5.03 -3.16
N GLU A 296 -1.68 -5.24 -3.55
CA GLU A 296 -1.28 -5.22 -4.95
C GLU A 296 -2.03 -6.30 -5.76
N ALA A 297 -2.25 -7.50 -5.18
CA ALA A 297 -3.04 -8.56 -5.82
C ALA A 297 -4.53 -8.21 -5.92
N GLN A 298 -5.13 -7.67 -4.86
CA GLN A 298 -6.52 -7.23 -4.82
C GLN A 298 -6.79 -6.11 -5.83
N CYS A 299 -5.96 -5.06 -5.82
CA CYS A 299 -6.09 -3.91 -6.72
C CYS A 299 -5.82 -4.29 -8.17
N CYS A 300 -4.75 -5.05 -8.47
CA CYS A 300 -4.53 -5.54 -9.83
C CYS A 300 -5.65 -6.46 -10.30
N GLY A 301 -6.17 -7.30 -9.41
CA GLY A 301 -7.30 -8.18 -9.68
C GLY A 301 -8.56 -7.38 -10.03
N TYR A 302 -8.92 -6.40 -9.21
CA TYR A 302 -10.11 -5.56 -9.39
C TYR A 302 -10.02 -4.63 -10.62
N HIS A 303 -8.88 -3.95 -10.80
CA HIS A 303 -8.68 -3.02 -11.92
C HIS A 303 -8.33 -3.72 -13.24
N GLY A 304 -7.96 -5.01 -13.19
CA GLY A 304 -7.54 -5.75 -14.38
C GLY A 304 -6.17 -5.30 -14.93
N CYS A 305 -5.30 -4.75 -14.09
CA CYS A 305 -3.99 -4.24 -14.49
C CYS A 305 -2.85 -5.17 -14.05
N HIS A 306 -1.62 -4.89 -14.51
CA HIS A 306 -0.40 -5.59 -14.11
C HIS A 306 0.33 -4.94 -12.95
N GLN A 307 0.06 -3.66 -12.70
CA GLN A 307 0.69 -2.87 -11.65
C GLN A 307 -0.32 -1.83 -11.22
N TRP A 308 -0.73 -1.88 -9.95
CA TRP A 308 -1.61 -0.87 -9.39
C TRP A 308 -0.80 0.28 -8.80
N CYS A 309 0.22 -0.04 -8.01
CA CYS A 309 1.10 0.96 -7.43
C CYS A 309 2.48 0.97 -8.10
N ASN A 310 2.94 2.16 -8.49
CA ASN A 310 4.22 2.35 -9.15
C ASN A 310 5.40 2.21 -8.20
N TYR A 311 5.28 2.69 -6.95
CA TYR A 311 6.41 2.72 -6.02
C TYR A 311 5.99 2.28 -4.62
N TRP A 312 6.71 1.30 -4.07
CA TRP A 312 6.52 0.83 -2.71
C TRP A 312 7.71 1.24 -1.85
N ILE A 313 7.49 1.99 -0.78
CA ILE A 313 8.55 2.37 0.17
C ILE A 313 8.26 1.85 1.58
N HIS A 314 9.29 1.31 2.23
CA HIS A 314 9.13 0.71 3.54
C HIS A 314 10.19 1.21 4.53
N THR A 315 9.77 1.49 5.77
CA THR A 315 10.66 1.83 6.88
C THR A 315 11.15 0.56 7.58
N GLY A 316 12.41 0.58 8.02
CA GLY A 316 12.98 -0.52 8.82
C GLY A 316 12.35 -0.59 10.23
N HIS A 317 12.58 -1.72 10.91
CA HIS A 317 12.09 -1.94 12.27
C HIS A 317 12.87 -1.15 13.33
N LEU A 318 12.21 -0.94 14.47
CA LEU A 318 12.87 -0.54 15.70
C LEU A 318 13.04 -1.77 16.60
N HIS A 319 14.28 -2.07 16.95
CA HIS A 319 14.66 -3.15 17.88
C HIS A 319 15.05 -2.54 19.23
N THR A 320 14.69 -3.20 20.33
CA THR A 320 15.27 -2.92 21.66
C THR A 320 16.60 -3.65 21.82
N LYS A 321 17.48 -3.21 22.73
CA LYS A 321 18.73 -3.92 23.05
C LYS A 321 18.44 -5.41 23.31
N GLY A 322 19.07 -6.30 22.54
CA GLY A 322 18.85 -7.75 22.61
C GLY A 322 18.30 -8.40 21.32
N THR A 323 18.35 -7.72 20.16
CA THR A 323 17.89 -8.20 18.83
C THR A 323 16.38 -8.35 18.66
N GLU A 324 15.60 -8.31 19.73
CA GLU A 324 14.15 -8.45 19.65
C GLU A 324 13.47 -7.21 19.06
N LYS A 325 12.57 -7.45 18.11
CA LYS A 325 11.69 -6.42 17.52
C LYS A 325 10.81 -5.82 18.62
N MET A 326 10.63 -4.50 18.66
CA MET A 326 9.57 -3.92 19.50
C MET A 326 8.20 -4.25 18.93
N SER A 327 7.35 -4.85 19.76
CA SER A 327 5.97 -5.14 19.40
C SER A 327 5.10 -5.21 20.65
N LYS A 328 3.84 -4.80 20.53
CA LYS A 328 2.88 -4.88 21.64
C LYS A 328 2.71 -6.31 22.17
N SER A 329 2.85 -7.32 21.31
CA SER A 329 2.83 -8.73 21.70
C SER A 329 3.98 -9.16 22.62
N LEU A 330 5.09 -8.42 22.62
CA LEU A 330 6.25 -8.68 23.47
C LEU A 330 6.30 -7.75 24.70
N SER A 331 5.26 -6.93 24.93
CA SER A 331 5.14 -6.01 26.07
C SER A 331 6.37 -5.09 26.27
N ASN A 332 7.13 -4.82 25.21
CA ASN A 332 8.39 -4.08 25.25
C ASN A 332 8.31 -2.71 24.55
N THR A 333 7.10 -2.16 24.37
CA THR A 333 6.89 -0.92 23.63
C THR A 333 6.91 0.31 24.53
N ILE A 334 7.60 1.36 24.09
CA ILE A 334 7.60 2.67 24.74
C ILE A 334 6.59 3.58 24.03
N GLY A 335 5.67 4.18 24.78
CA GLY A 335 4.69 5.14 24.27
C GLY A 335 5.34 6.45 23.82
N ILE A 336 4.69 7.17 22.91
CA ILE A 336 5.22 8.44 22.37
C ILE A 336 5.32 9.51 23.47
N GLN A 337 4.34 9.58 24.36
CA GLN A 337 4.36 10.54 25.48
C GLN A 337 5.57 10.30 26.41
N ALA A 338 5.80 9.05 26.82
CA ALA A 338 6.94 8.68 27.65
C ALA A 338 8.31 8.97 26.98
N LEU A 339 8.38 8.87 25.64
CA LEU A 339 9.56 9.30 24.89
C LEU A 339 9.77 10.82 24.99
N LEU A 340 8.70 11.59 24.84
CA LEU A 340 8.75 13.06 24.84
C LEU A 340 8.95 13.68 26.22
N GLU A 341 8.69 12.93 27.29
CA GLU A 341 9.08 13.30 28.66
C GLU A 341 10.61 13.30 28.86
N GLN A 342 11.32 12.44 28.10
CA GLN A 342 12.76 12.26 28.23
C GLN A 342 13.56 13.01 27.16
N HIS A 343 12.98 13.21 25.96
CA HIS A 343 13.68 13.78 24.81
C HIS A 343 12.84 14.82 24.09
N SER A 344 13.51 15.85 23.55
CA SER A 344 12.83 16.84 22.73
C SER A 344 12.34 16.24 21.42
N VAL A 345 11.25 16.81 20.88
CA VAL A 345 10.75 16.46 19.54
C VAL A 345 11.84 16.64 18.46
N ASN A 346 12.67 17.68 18.57
CA ASN A 346 13.76 17.94 17.63
C ASN A 346 14.83 16.84 17.70
N THR A 347 15.18 16.38 18.91
CA THR A 347 16.09 15.24 19.12
C THR A 347 15.59 14.00 18.40
N PHE A 348 14.32 13.64 18.62
CA PHE A 348 13.75 12.45 18.00
C PHE A 348 13.67 12.56 16.46
N ARG A 349 13.31 13.74 15.94
CA ARG A 349 13.26 13.97 14.49
C ARG A 349 14.65 13.96 13.86
N LEU A 350 15.65 14.57 14.50
CA LEU A 350 17.04 14.52 14.04
C LEU A 350 17.54 13.08 14.01
N PHE A 351 17.22 12.31 15.04
CA PHE A 351 17.52 10.89 15.04
C PHE A 351 16.92 10.15 13.84
N CYS A 352 15.64 10.37 13.57
CA CYS A 352 14.95 9.78 12.41
C CYS A 352 15.60 10.19 11.08
N LEU A 353 16.15 11.41 11.00
CA LEU A 353 16.83 11.93 9.81
C LEU A 353 18.23 11.31 9.61
N LEU A 354 18.99 11.15 10.69
CA LEU A 354 20.35 10.59 10.65
C LEU A 354 20.36 9.07 10.38
N SER A 355 19.25 8.39 10.69
CA SER A 355 19.06 6.99 10.34
C SER A 355 18.39 6.84 8.98
N HIS A 356 19.08 6.25 8.01
CA HIS A 356 18.48 5.96 6.70
C HIS A 356 17.13 5.24 6.86
N TYR A 357 16.07 5.72 6.22
CA TYR A 357 14.70 5.31 6.55
C TYR A 357 14.45 3.79 6.50
N ARG A 358 15.05 3.11 5.52
CA ARG A 358 15.02 1.64 5.31
C ARG A 358 15.77 0.82 6.36
N ASN A 359 16.73 1.40 7.08
CA ASN A 359 17.56 0.65 8.00
C ASN A 359 16.77 0.31 9.26
N ASN A 360 17.01 -0.88 9.78
CA ASN A 360 16.62 -1.22 11.14
C ASN A 360 17.39 -0.34 12.12
N VAL A 361 16.70 0.03 13.18
CA VAL A 361 17.14 0.99 14.16
C VAL A 361 17.18 0.32 15.52
N HIS A 362 18.20 0.59 16.32
CA HIS A 362 18.39 -0.01 17.64
C HIS A 362 18.18 1.08 18.70
N GLY A 363 17.19 0.91 19.57
CA GLY A 363 16.94 1.81 20.70
C GLY A 363 17.78 1.42 21.93
N SER A 364 18.12 2.41 22.77
CA SER A 364 18.62 2.13 24.12
C SER A 364 17.48 1.70 25.06
N SER A 365 17.81 1.24 26.27
CA SER A 365 16.82 0.89 27.31
C SER A 365 15.93 2.06 27.75
N LYS A 366 16.28 3.31 27.39
CA LYS A 366 15.50 4.52 27.67
C LYS A 366 14.70 5.02 26.46
N GLY A 367 14.63 4.26 25.37
CA GLY A 367 13.83 4.62 24.20
C GLY A 367 14.45 5.66 23.27
N ALA A 368 15.50 6.38 23.69
CA ALA A 368 16.32 7.17 22.77
C ALA A 368 17.67 6.52 22.43
N PRO A 369 18.13 6.66 21.19
CA PRO A 369 19.51 6.45 20.76
C PRO A 369 20.39 7.68 20.99
N GLU A 370 21.71 7.54 20.81
CA GLU A 370 22.83 8.50 21.04
C GLU A 370 22.70 9.93 20.43
N ALA A 371 21.54 10.33 19.92
CA ALA A 371 21.30 11.64 19.31
C ALA A 371 21.45 12.82 20.28
N ASP A 372 21.30 12.62 21.59
CA ASP A 372 21.52 13.68 22.59
C ASP A 372 22.97 14.20 22.58
N THR A 373 23.94 13.35 22.20
CA THR A 373 25.36 13.72 22.12
C THR A 373 25.66 14.63 20.91
N LEU A 374 24.83 14.59 19.86
CA LEU A 374 25.01 15.39 18.63
C LEU A 374 24.34 16.78 18.70
N LEU A 375 23.44 17.01 19.66
CA LEU A 375 22.72 18.27 19.84
C LEU A 375 23.25 19.11 21.02
N SER A 376 24.18 18.55 21.80
CA SER A 376 24.84 19.20 22.93
C SER A 376 26.23 19.76 22.60
N SER A 377 26.66 19.62 21.33
CA SER A 377 27.84 20.24 20.71
C SER A 377 27.43 21.32 19.74
#